data_AF-Q09F57-F1
#
_entry.id   AF-Q09F57-F1
#
_cell.length_a   1.000
_cell.length_b   1.000
_cell.length_c   1.000
_cell.angle_alpha   90.00
_cell.angle_beta   90.00
_cell.angle_gamma   90.00
#
_symmetry.space_group_name_H-M   'P 1'
#
loop_
_entity.id
_entity.type
_entity.pdbx_description
1 polymer ?
#
loop_
_entity_poly.entity_id
_entity_poly.type
_entity_poly.pdbx_seq_one_letter_code
_entity_poly.pdbx_strand_id
1 'polypeptide(L)'
;MIKKNFNINKKNLFIYEAYRWHYSLDILENININFNYLDSNSGAAARIISNLLSNYINIIFSINKNILNNWNWYYMYYISNNYEKVISNKLNYSFIDNDKINLITINLKSKQLKISINSANKKIFNLTVGKVLSNLNISEKAKKKSNKGERLFIEYIINFLETKSQFFGTNKKGLLKIKYLKKASKISELLLKNLNKYFRITNIITYYNISNSYLKFKKIRSIKRRLTKKIIKNESYNLDF
;
A
#
# COMPACT_ATOMS: atom_id res chain seq x y z
N MET A 1 -31.40 -16.65 21.36
CA MET A 1 -30.27 -17.47 21.86
C MET A 1 -29.95 -17.04 23.26
N ILE A 2 -30.31 -17.86 24.25
CA ILE A 2 -30.07 -17.59 25.67
C ILE A 2 -28.57 -17.72 25.94
N LYS A 3 -27.90 -16.63 26.32
CA LYS A 3 -26.55 -16.67 26.88
C LYS A 3 -26.64 -17.38 28.22
N LYS A 4 -26.41 -18.69 28.24
CA LYS A 4 -26.15 -19.44 29.48
C LYS A 4 -24.84 -18.89 30.06
N ASN A 5 -24.95 -18.14 31.14
CA ASN A 5 -23.80 -17.84 32.00
C ASN A 5 -23.36 -19.15 32.64
N PHE A 6 -22.28 -19.73 32.14
CA PHE A 6 -21.59 -20.80 32.84
C PHE A 6 -20.96 -20.22 34.10
N ASN A 7 -21.61 -20.41 35.25
CA ASN A 7 -20.93 -20.29 36.53
C ASN A 7 -19.94 -21.46 36.63
N ILE A 8 -18.72 -21.24 36.16
CA ILE A 8 -17.63 -22.20 36.31
C ILE A 8 -17.30 -22.26 37.80
N ASN A 9 -17.77 -23.32 38.48
CA ASN A 9 -17.34 -23.64 39.83
C ASN A 9 -15.83 -23.89 39.78
N LYS A 10 -15.04 -22.95 40.34
CA LYS A 10 -13.56 -22.99 40.34
C LYS A 10 -12.97 -24.30 40.88
N LYS A 11 -13.74 -25.03 41.69
CA LYS A 11 -13.35 -26.31 42.31
C LYS A 11 -13.32 -27.50 41.35
N ASN A 12 -14.00 -27.44 40.20
CA ASN A 12 -14.07 -28.56 39.24
C ASN A 12 -13.07 -28.43 38.08
N LEU A 13 -12.11 -27.51 38.19
CA LEU A 13 -11.04 -27.40 37.20
C LEU A 13 -9.95 -28.40 37.59
N PHE A 14 -9.61 -29.29 36.66
CA PHE A 14 -8.50 -30.26 36.81
C PHE A 14 -7.19 -29.61 37.31
N ILE A 15 -6.97 -28.33 36.96
CA ILE A 15 -5.81 -27.53 37.39
C ILE A 15 -5.82 -27.26 38.91
N TYR A 16 -6.99 -27.21 39.55
CA TYR A 16 -7.15 -26.96 40.99
C TYR A 16 -6.83 -28.21 41.83
N GLU A 17 -7.10 -29.41 41.30
CA GLU A 17 -6.81 -30.69 41.94
C GLU A 17 -5.38 -31.17 41.69
N ALA A 18 -4.75 -30.68 40.62
CA ALA A 18 -3.41 -31.04 40.23
C ALA A 18 -2.34 -30.35 41.10
N TYR A 19 -1.38 -31.14 41.60
CA TYR A 19 -0.15 -30.64 42.24
C TYR A 19 0.87 -30.16 41.18
N ARG A 20 2.11 -30.67 41.21
CA ARG A 20 3.15 -30.31 40.23
C ARG A 20 3.20 -31.37 39.13
N TRP A 21 3.01 -30.92 37.89
CA TRP A 21 3.07 -31.76 36.69
C TRP A 21 4.00 -31.13 35.66
N HIS A 22 4.48 -31.93 34.72
CA HIS A 22 5.21 -31.42 33.55
C HIS A 22 4.31 -30.54 32.68
N TYR A 23 4.87 -29.47 32.13
CA TYR A 23 4.13 -28.60 31.24
C TYR A 23 4.20 -29.15 29.81
N SER A 24 3.10 -29.07 29.08
CA SER A 24 3.09 -29.46 27.66
C SER A 24 4.06 -28.63 26.81
N LEU A 25 4.44 -27.45 27.28
CA LEU A 25 5.40 -26.56 26.62
C LEU A 25 6.87 -27.01 26.79
N ASP A 26 7.17 -27.95 27.69
CA ASP A 26 8.53 -28.49 27.88
C ASP A 26 9.07 -29.13 26.58
N ILE A 27 8.16 -29.55 25.68
CA ILE A 27 8.49 -30.08 24.35
C ILE A 27 9.23 -29.04 23.48
N LEU A 28 9.02 -27.74 23.70
CA LEU A 28 9.64 -26.67 22.90
C LEU A 28 11.16 -26.62 23.05
N GLU A 29 11.73 -27.11 24.17
CA GLU A 29 13.19 -27.20 24.36
C GLU A 29 13.83 -28.19 23.39
N ASN A 30 13.07 -29.21 22.97
CA ASN A 30 13.54 -30.26 22.07
C ASN A 30 13.34 -29.93 20.59
N ILE A 31 12.59 -28.87 20.28
CA ILE A 31 12.37 -28.41 18.91
C ILE A 31 13.42 -27.35 18.59
N ASN A 32 14.16 -27.54 17.50
CA ASN A 32 14.98 -26.47 16.91
C ASN A 32 14.06 -25.40 16.31
N ILE A 33 13.49 -24.56 17.18
CA ILE A 33 12.65 -23.47 16.73
C ILE A 33 13.59 -22.38 16.23
N ASN A 34 13.60 -22.17 14.92
CA ASN A 34 14.21 -21.00 14.29
C ASN A 34 13.41 -19.73 14.65
N PHE A 35 13.31 -19.38 15.93
CA PHE A 35 12.70 -18.15 16.42
C PHE A 35 13.46 -16.90 15.96
N ASN A 36 14.70 -17.07 15.49
CA ASN A 36 15.56 -15.94 15.16
C ASN A 36 14.93 -15.01 14.12
N TYR A 37 14.01 -15.47 13.25
CA TYR A 37 13.37 -14.60 12.27
C TYR A 37 11.95 -15.07 11.95
N LEU A 38 10.97 -14.75 12.82
CA LEU A 38 9.57 -14.73 12.36
C LEU A 38 9.49 -13.74 11.21
N ASP A 39 9.10 -14.23 10.03
CA ASP A 39 9.07 -13.42 8.81
C ASP A 39 8.24 -12.18 9.07
N SER A 40 8.78 -11.00 8.72
CA SER A 40 8.07 -9.73 8.95
C SER A 40 6.68 -9.69 8.31
N ASN A 41 6.41 -10.58 7.35
CA ASN A 41 5.14 -10.70 6.66
C ASN A 41 4.04 -11.39 7.47
N SER A 42 4.36 -12.26 8.44
CA SER A 42 3.39 -13.09 9.16
C SER A 42 2.63 -12.34 10.28
N GLY A 43 1.88 -11.31 9.91
CA GLY A 43 1.18 -10.43 10.85
C GLY A 43 0.08 -11.12 11.68
N ALA A 44 -0.57 -12.15 11.14
CA ALA A 44 -1.63 -12.87 11.84
C ALA A 44 -1.11 -13.69 13.04
N ALA A 45 0.02 -14.39 12.85
CA ALA A 45 0.70 -15.12 13.91
C ALA A 45 1.22 -14.16 15.00
N ALA A 46 1.85 -13.05 14.59
CA ALA A 46 2.28 -11.99 15.49
C ALA A 46 1.13 -11.46 16.37
N ARG A 47 -0.08 -11.34 15.83
CA ARG A 47 -1.25 -10.87 16.58
C ARG A 47 -1.71 -11.86 17.64
N ILE A 48 -1.75 -13.14 17.30
CA ILE A 48 -2.15 -14.18 18.25
C ILE A 48 -1.16 -14.19 19.42
N ILE A 49 0.14 -14.13 19.12
CA ILE A 49 1.20 -14.08 20.12
C ILE A 49 1.08 -12.82 20.97
N SER A 50 0.97 -11.64 20.36
CA SER A 50 0.83 -10.36 21.07
C SER A 50 -0.38 -10.34 22.01
N ASN A 51 -1.55 -10.79 21.55
CA ASN A 51 -2.77 -10.84 22.36
C ASN A 51 -2.67 -11.83 23.52
N LEU A 52 -2.06 -13.00 23.31
CA LEU A 52 -1.85 -13.97 24.38
C LEU A 52 -0.92 -13.37 25.44
N LEU A 53 0.23 -12.85 25.01
CA LEU A 53 1.23 -12.29 25.92
C LEU A 53 0.71 -11.08 26.68
N SER A 54 0.03 -10.14 26.03
CA SER A 54 -0.51 -8.95 26.69
C SER A 54 -1.55 -9.31 27.75
N ASN A 55 -2.43 -10.27 27.47
CA ASN A 55 -3.41 -10.75 28.45
C ASN A 55 -2.74 -11.41 29.66
N TYR A 56 -1.77 -12.30 29.45
CA TYR A 56 -1.04 -12.94 30.54
C TYR A 56 -0.25 -11.94 31.38
N ILE A 57 0.46 -11.02 30.72
CA ILE A 57 1.24 -9.98 31.38
C ILE A 57 0.32 -9.07 32.21
N ASN A 58 -0.82 -8.63 31.68
CA ASN A 58 -1.79 -7.81 32.41
C ASN A 58 -2.36 -8.50 33.65
N ILE A 59 -2.68 -9.81 33.56
CA ILE A 59 -3.14 -10.60 34.71
C ILE A 59 -2.04 -10.62 35.78
N ILE A 60 -0.81 -10.89 35.40
CA ILE A 60 0.32 -11.02 36.33
C ILE A 60 0.67 -9.68 36.98
N PHE A 61 0.66 -8.59 36.22
CA PHE A 61 0.84 -7.23 36.76
C PHE A 61 -0.21 -6.81 37.76
N SER A 62 -1.47 -7.20 37.54
CA SER A 62 -2.54 -6.88 38.48
C SER A 62 -2.37 -7.59 39.83
N ILE A 63 -1.68 -8.74 39.83
CA ILE A 63 -1.35 -9.50 41.04
C ILE A 63 -0.09 -8.93 41.73
N ASN A 64 0.95 -8.59 40.97
CA ASN A 64 2.19 -8.03 41.54
C ASN A 64 2.95 -7.14 40.54
N LYS A 65 3.07 -5.86 40.88
CA LYS A 65 3.73 -4.85 40.04
C LYS A 65 5.25 -5.00 39.92
N ASN A 66 5.90 -5.65 40.89
CA ASN A 66 7.37 -5.81 40.92
C ASN A 66 7.88 -6.95 40.03
N ILE A 67 6.99 -7.69 39.36
CA ILE A 67 7.35 -8.85 38.53
C ILE A 67 8.20 -8.46 37.31
N LEU A 68 8.10 -7.21 36.83
CA LEU A 68 8.97 -6.69 35.75
C LEU A 68 10.46 -6.72 36.07
N ASN A 69 10.84 -6.74 37.35
CA ASN A 69 12.24 -6.81 37.72
C ASN A 69 12.88 -8.15 37.32
N ASN A 70 12.05 -9.19 37.08
CA ASN A 70 12.52 -10.42 36.47
C ASN A 70 12.69 -10.22 34.96
N TRP A 71 13.93 -10.45 34.49
CA TRP A 71 14.33 -10.32 33.09
C TRP A 71 13.38 -11.02 32.11
N ASN A 72 12.91 -12.22 32.44
CA ASN A 72 12.05 -12.99 31.54
C ASN A 72 10.73 -12.27 31.27
N TRP A 73 10.11 -11.68 32.29
CA TRP A 73 8.85 -10.96 32.14
C TRP A 73 9.02 -9.63 31.41
N TYR A 74 10.12 -8.91 31.67
CA TYR A 74 10.48 -7.71 30.92
C TYR A 74 10.70 -8.02 29.43
N TYR A 75 11.41 -9.10 29.13
CA TYR A 75 11.70 -9.55 27.77
C TYR A 75 10.40 -9.94 27.02
N MET A 76 9.49 -10.67 27.67
CA MET A 76 8.19 -11.03 27.08
C MET A 76 7.31 -9.81 26.79
N TYR A 77 7.32 -8.80 27.67
CA TYR A 77 6.62 -7.52 27.45
C TYR A 77 7.19 -6.74 26.26
N TYR A 78 8.52 -6.69 26.14
CA TYR A 78 9.17 -6.06 25.00
C TYR A 78 8.81 -6.75 23.68
N ILE A 79 8.80 -8.09 23.68
CA ILE A 79 8.39 -8.89 22.53
C ILE A 79 6.92 -8.65 22.15
N SER A 80 6.00 -8.65 23.12
CA SER A 80 4.57 -8.43 22.83
C SER A 80 4.34 -7.08 22.15
N ASN A 81 5.03 -6.04 22.62
CA ASN A 81 4.95 -4.69 22.06
C ASN A 81 5.56 -4.60 20.66
N ASN A 82 6.65 -5.32 20.39
CA ASN A 82 7.24 -5.35 19.06
C ASN A 82 6.29 -6.02 18.05
N TYR A 83 5.68 -7.15 18.42
CA TYR A 83 4.67 -7.77 17.58
C TYR A 83 3.43 -6.89 17.40
N GLU A 84 3.00 -6.17 18.43
CA GLU A 84 1.90 -5.20 18.35
C GLU A 84 2.20 -4.02 17.41
N LYS A 85 3.42 -3.48 17.45
CA LYS A 85 3.86 -2.39 16.55
C LYS A 85 3.96 -2.82 15.09
N VAL A 86 4.40 -4.05 14.83
CA VAL A 86 4.42 -4.61 13.46
C VAL A 86 2.99 -4.71 12.90
N ILE A 87 2.02 -4.98 13.77
CA ILE A 87 0.59 -5.03 13.42
C ILE A 87 0.03 -3.62 13.19
N SER A 88 0.34 -2.64 14.04
CA SER A 88 -0.22 -1.28 13.92
C SER A 88 0.27 -0.52 12.68
N ASN A 89 1.52 -0.75 12.26
CA ASN A 89 2.08 -0.14 11.05
C ASN A 89 1.61 -0.80 9.74
N LYS A 90 1.04 -2.01 9.79
CA LYS A 90 0.51 -2.73 8.63
C LYS A 90 -1.01 -2.74 8.69
N LEU A 91 -1.65 -1.89 7.88
CA LEU A 91 -3.10 -1.72 7.76
C LEU A 91 -3.95 -3.00 7.46
N ASN A 92 -3.39 -4.22 7.47
CA ASN A 92 -4.15 -5.47 7.26
C ASN A 92 -3.89 -6.48 8.38
N TYR A 93 -4.99 -7.09 8.84
CA TYR A 93 -5.05 -8.08 9.92
C TYR A 93 -5.35 -9.51 9.43
N SER A 94 -5.15 -9.80 8.15
CA SER A 94 -5.55 -11.08 7.54
C SER A 94 -4.40 -12.08 7.43
N PHE A 95 -4.71 -13.36 7.66
CA PHE A 95 -3.85 -14.56 7.54
C PHE A 95 -3.19 -14.78 6.17
N ILE A 96 -3.52 -13.97 5.17
CA ILE A 96 -3.08 -14.17 3.79
C ILE A 96 -2.10 -13.07 3.43
N ASP A 97 -0.82 -13.43 3.47
CA ASP A 97 0.38 -12.62 3.23
C ASP A 97 0.55 -12.11 1.78
N ASN A 98 -0.54 -11.94 1.02
CA ASN A 98 -0.47 -11.57 -0.40
C ASN A 98 -0.98 -10.16 -0.73
N ASP A 99 -1.25 -9.30 0.27
CA ASP A 99 -1.61 -7.91 0.02
C ASP A 99 -0.38 -7.03 -0.22
N LYS A 100 0.38 -7.39 -1.27
CA LYS A 100 1.41 -6.51 -1.81
C LYS A 100 0.75 -5.23 -2.29
N ILE A 101 1.35 -4.10 -1.95
CA ILE A 101 0.82 -2.78 -2.32
C ILE A 101 0.92 -2.63 -3.85
N ASN A 102 -0.20 -2.26 -4.48
CA ASN A 102 -0.22 -1.94 -5.90
C ASN A 102 0.49 -0.61 -6.14
N LEU A 103 1.44 -0.56 -7.07
CA LEU A 103 2.15 0.68 -7.39
C LEU A 103 1.57 1.29 -8.66
N ILE A 104 0.91 2.45 -8.51
CA ILE A 104 0.29 3.20 -9.60
C ILE A 104 1.22 4.35 -9.95
N THR A 105 1.70 4.38 -11.18
CA THR A 105 2.71 5.36 -11.62
C THR A 105 2.17 6.22 -12.75
N ILE A 106 2.14 7.52 -12.55
CA ILE A 106 1.73 8.52 -13.56
C ILE A 106 2.99 9.22 -14.08
N ASN A 107 3.18 9.21 -15.40
CA ASN A 107 4.31 9.87 -16.04
C ASN A 107 3.89 11.19 -16.66
N LEU A 108 4.43 12.30 -16.15
CA LEU A 108 4.11 13.65 -16.62
C LEU A 108 5.03 14.17 -17.74
N LYS A 109 6.17 13.52 -17.98
CA LYS A 109 7.12 13.94 -19.04
C LYS A 109 6.55 13.69 -20.44
N SER A 110 5.72 12.66 -20.61
CA SER A 110 5.08 12.39 -21.90
C SER A 110 4.03 13.44 -22.23
N LYS A 111 3.93 13.81 -23.52
CA LYS A 111 2.86 14.70 -24.01
C LYS A 111 1.46 14.08 -23.80
N GLN A 112 1.41 12.76 -23.86
CA GLN A 112 0.22 11.95 -23.68
C GLN A 112 0.18 11.39 -22.25
N LEU A 113 -1.02 11.26 -21.67
CA LEU A 113 -1.19 10.64 -20.37
C LEU A 113 -0.83 9.14 -20.43
N LYS A 114 0.03 8.71 -19.50
CA LYS A 114 0.50 7.33 -19.36
C LYS A 114 0.44 6.93 -17.91
N ILE A 115 -0.22 5.80 -17.65
CA ILE A 115 -0.32 5.19 -16.32
C ILE A 115 0.21 3.77 -16.40
N SER A 116 1.14 3.46 -15.50
CA SER A 116 1.61 2.09 -15.29
C SER A 116 1.17 1.58 -13.93
N ILE A 117 0.55 0.40 -13.90
CA ILE A 117 0.10 -0.23 -12.66
C ILE A 117 0.91 -1.51 -12.48
N ASN A 118 1.70 -1.56 -11.42
CA ASN A 118 2.33 -2.81 -10.97
C ASN A 118 1.42 -3.44 -9.91
N SER A 119 0.85 -4.58 -10.24
CA SER A 119 -0.17 -5.22 -9.41
C SER A 119 0.45 -6.06 -8.30
N ALA A 120 -0.34 -6.38 -7.27
CA ALA A 120 0.06 -7.25 -6.16
C ALA A 120 0.60 -8.61 -6.67
N ASN A 121 -0.02 -9.13 -7.73
CA ASN A 121 0.39 -10.38 -8.41
C ASN A 121 1.60 -10.21 -9.35
N LYS A 122 2.41 -9.15 -9.20
CA LYS A 122 3.62 -8.84 -10.00
C LYS A 122 3.38 -8.59 -11.50
N LYS A 123 2.13 -8.39 -11.93
CA LYS A 123 1.80 -8.10 -13.33
C LYS A 123 1.86 -6.61 -13.59
N ILE A 124 2.55 -6.21 -14.67
CA ILE A 124 2.72 -4.81 -15.03
C ILE A 124 1.77 -4.45 -16.17
N PHE A 125 0.90 -3.47 -15.93
CA PHE A 125 -0.02 -2.93 -16.92
C PHE A 125 0.45 -1.56 -17.40
N ASN A 126 0.72 -1.45 -18.69
CA ASN A 126 1.11 -0.19 -19.33
C ASN A 126 -0.07 0.38 -20.11
N LEU A 127 -0.78 1.31 -19.47
CA LEU A 127 -1.98 1.97 -20.00
C LEU A 127 -1.61 3.33 -20.60
N THR A 128 -1.97 3.53 -21.86
CA THR A 128 -1.77 4.80 -22.56
C THR A 128 -3.01 5.14 -23.37
N VAL A 129 -3.31 6.43 -23.50
CA VAL A 129 -4.41 6.94 -24.34
C VAL A 129 -4.39 6.34 -25.77
N GLY A 130 -3.22 5.97 -26.27
CA GLY A 130 -3.01 5.54 -27.65
C GLY A 130 -3.40 4.09 -27.88
N LYS A 131 -3.27 3.24 -26.85
CA LYS A 131 -3.79 1.87 -26.83
C LYS A 131 -5.31 1.85 -26.70
N VAL A 132 -5.89 2.80 -25.97
CA VAL A 132 -7.35 2.93 -25.86
C VAL A 132 -7.93 3.43 -27.18
N LEU A 133 -7.36 4.49 -27.75
CA LEU A 133 -7.83 5.07 -29.00
C LEU A 133 -7.50 4.23 -30.24
N SER A 134 -6.52 3.32 -30.20
CA SER A 134 -6.28 2.38 -31.31
C SER A 134 -7.45 1.43 -31.52
N ASN A 135 -8.13 1.03 -30.44
CA ASN A 135 -9.28 0.14 -30.54
C ASN A 135 -10.50 0.83 -31.15
N LEU A 136 -10.50 2.16 -31.20
CA LEU A 136 -11.59 2.98 -31.72
C LEU A 136 -11.31 3.50 -33.14
N ASN A 137 -10.21 3.07 -33.78
CA ASN A 137 -9.77 3.55 -35.11
C ASN A 137 -9.67 5.08 -35.23
N ILE A 138 -9.30 5.77 -34.15
CA ILE A 138 -9.21 7.26 -34.12
C ILE A 138 -7.83 7.74 -34.62
N SER A 139 -7.83 8.90 -35.29
CA SER A 139 -6.63 9.54 -35.84
C SER A 139 -5.51 9.76 -34.81
N GLU A 140 -4.26 9.65 -35.28
CA GLU A 140 -3.06 9.74 -34.43
C GLU A 140 -2.90 11.11 -33.74
N LYS A 141 -3.44 12.17 -34.35
CA LYS A 141 -3.40 13.54 -33.80
C LYS A 141 -4.24 13.68 -32.54
N ALA A 142 -5.38 12.97 -32.45
CA ALA A 142 -6.22 12.96 -31.26
C ALA A 142 -5.51 12.35 -30.04
N LYS A 143 -4.59 11.40 -30.27
CA LYS A 143 -3.78 10.75 -29.21
C LYS A 143 -2.81 11.71 -28.51
N LYS A 144 -2.45 12.85 -29.14
CA LYS A 144 -1.45 13.82 -28.64
C LYS A 144 -2.04 15.08 -28.00
N LYS A 145 -3.29 15.45 -28.30
CA LYS A 145 -3.84 16.80 -27.98
C LYS A 145 -5.29 16.85 -27.49
N SER A 146 -6.02 15.74 -27.38
CA SER A 146 -7.47 15.83 -27.20
C SER A 146 -7.92 15.71 -25.74
N ASN A 147 -8.65 16.73 -25.27
CA ASN A 147 -9.45 16.67 -24.05
C ASN A 147 -10.43 15.47 -24.05
N LYS A 148 -10.93 15.10 -25.25
CA LYS A 148 -11.79 13.93 -25.45
C LYS A 148 -11.04 12.61 -25.21
N GLY A 149 -9.80 12.50 -25.67
CA GLY A 149 -8.97 11.30 -25.46
C GLY A 149 -8.61 11.08 -23.99
N GLU A 150 -8.40 12.16 -23.23
CA GLU A 150 -8.19 12.07 -21.77
C GLU A 150 -9.45 11.58 -21.05
N ARG A 151 -10.65 12.08 -21.43
CA ARG A 151 -11.92 11.60 -20.87
C ARG A 151 -12.18 10.12 -21.15
N LEU A 152 -12.05 9.70 -22.42
CA LEU A 152 -12.20 8.29 -22.82
C LEU A 152 -11.17 7.39 -22.12
N PHE A 153 -9.97 7.90 -21.88
CA PHE A 153 -8.95 7.16 -21.14
C PHE A 153 -9.31 6.95 -19.67
N ILE A 154 -9.93 7.95 -19.03
CA ILE A 154 -10.40 7.83 -17.65
C ILE A 154 -11.53 6.80 -17.57
N GLU A 155 -12.51 6.86 -18.47
CA GLU A 155 -13.59 5.86 -18.57
C GLU A 155 -13.04 4.45 -18.76
N TYR A 156 -12.07 4.30 -19.67
CA TYR A 156 -11.39 3.02 -19.87
C TYR A 156 -10.71 2.50 -18.59
N ILE A 157 -10.07 3.38 -17.81
CA ILE A 157 -9.43 2.97 -16.55
C ILE A 157 -10.46 2.42 -15.56
N ILE A 158 -11.63 3.04 -15.46
CA ILE A 158 -12.69 2.57 -14.55
C ILE A 158 -13.07 1.12 -14.91
N ASN A 159 -13.44 0.89 -16.18
CA ASN A 159 -13.82 -0.43 -16.66
C ASN A 159 -12.67 -1.45 -16.53
N PHE A 160 -11.43 -1.01 -16.73
CA PHE A 160 -10.24 -1.83 -16.56
C PHE A 160 -10.05 -2.28 -15.10
N LEU A 161 -10.27 -1.40 -14.13
CA LEU A 161 -10.12 -1.69 -12.70
C LEU A 161 -11.20 -2.66 -12.20
N GLU A 162 -12.40 -2.60 -12.76
CA GLU A 162 -13.49 -3.54 -12.46
C GLU A 162 -13.20 -4.93 -13.02
N THR A 163 -12.93 -5.00 -14.32
CA THR A 163 -12.74 -6.28 -15.03
C THR A 163 -11.51 -7.05 -14.55
N LYS A 164 -10.42 -6.36 -14.18
CA LYS A 164 -9.16 -6.98 -13.76
C LYS A 164 -8.96 -6.99 -12.24
N SER A 165 -10.04 -6.89 -11.47
CA SER A 165 -10.02 -6.80 -10.01
C SER A 165 -9.19 -7.90 -9.32
N GLN A 166 -9.19 -9.12 -9.88
CA GLN A 166 -8.44 -10.26 -9.37
C GLN A 166 -6.91 -10.03 -9.28
N PHE A 167 -6.34 -9.15 -10.10
CA PHE A 167 -4.89 -8.89 -10.10
C PHE A 167 -4.42 -7.98 -8.96
N PHE A 168 -5.35 -7.30 -8.28
CA PHE A 168 -5.05 -6.25 -7.30
C PHE A 168 -5.11 -6.69 -5.83
N GLY A 169 -5.47 -7.95 -5.57
CA GLY A 169 -5.65 -8.49 -4.23
C GLY A 169 -7.04 -8.21 -3.64
N THR A 170 -7.31 -8.84 -2.49
CA THR A 170 -8.56 -8.66 -1.75
C THR A 170 -8.59 -7.30 -1.06
N ASN A 171 -7.50 -6.93 -0.38
CA ASN A 171 -7.31 -5.57 0.12
C ASN A 171 -6.54 -4.75 -0.90
N LYS A 172 -7.27 -4.07 -1.79
CA LYS A 172 -6.73 -3.24 -2.88
C LYS A 172 -6.01 -2.00 -2.32
N LYS A 173 -4.80 -2.15 -1.80
CA LYS A 173 -3.95 -1.04 -1.37
C LYS A 173 -3.21 -0.46 -2.55
N GLY A 174 -3.09 0.87 -2.59
CA GLY A 174 -2.40 1.59 -3.65
C GLY A 174 -1.34 2.54 -3.12
N LEU A 175 -0.18 2.56 -3.76
CA LEU A 175 0.80 3.63 -3.64
C LEU A 175 0.82 4.40 -4.95
N LEU A 176 0.48 5.69 -4.87
CA LEU A 176 0.43 6.55 -6.04
C LEU A 176 1.77 7.27 -6.20
N LYS A 177 2.42 7.08 -7.34
CA LYS A 177 3.72 7.67 -7.66
C LYS A 177 3.61 8.57 -8.89
N ILE A 178 3.92 9.85 -8.72
CA ILE A 178 3.95 10.84 -9.80
C ILE A 178 5.40 11.07 -10.20
N LYS A 179 5.73 10.82 -11.48
CA LYS A 179 7.08 11.01 -12.02
C LYS A 179 7.15 12.24 -12.91
N TYR A 180 8.25 12.98 -12.74
CA TYR A 180 8.63 14.17 -13.49
C TYR A 180 7.75 15.39 -13.22
N LEU A 181 8.32 16.56 -13.46
CA LEU A 181 7.60 17.84 -13.39
C LEU A 181 7.30 18.32 -14.81
N LYS A 182 6.09 18.81 -15.03
CA LYS A 182 5.70 19.53 -16.24
C LYS A 182 4.78 20.68 -15.84
N LYS A 183 5.13 21.90 -16.25
CA LYS A 183 4.33 23.09 -15.99
C LYS A 183 2.90 22.88 -16.49
N ALA A 184 1.91 23.28 -15.69
CA ALA A 184 0.49 23.12 -15.98
C ALA A 184 0.05 21.67 -16.26
N SER A 185 0.67 20.68 -15.61
CA SER A 185 0.20 19.29 -15.71
C SER A 185 -1.14 19.12 -15.00
N LYS A 186 -2.24 19.17 -15.77
CA LYS A 186 -3.57 18.83 -15.26
C LYS A 186 -3.69 17.31 -15.13
N ILE A 187 -3.47 16.78 -13.93
CA ILE A 187 -4.02 15.46 -13.58
C ILE A 187 -5.50 15.68 -13.28
N SER A 188 -6.38 15.02 -14.03
CA SER A 188 -7.82 15.16 -13.81
C SER A 188 -8.20 14.69 -12.40
N GLU A 189 -8.93 15.51 -11.65
CA GLU A 189 -9.46 15.13 -10.34
C GLU A 189 -10.33 13.88 -10.39
N LEU A 190 -11.11 13.73 -11.48
CA LEU A 190 -11.94 12.55 -11.72
C LEU A 190 -11.13 11.24 -11.65
N LEU A 191 -9.92 11.23 -12.21
CA LEU A 191 -9.03 10.08 -12.15
C LEU A 191 -8.61 9.77 -10.71
N LEU A 192 -8.24 10.80 -9.93
CA LEU A 192 -7.85 10.61 -8.53
C LEU A 192 -9.03 10.12 -7.67
N LYS A 193 -10.23 10.68 -7.86
CA LYS A 193 -11.45 10.22 -7.18
C LYS A 193 -11.75 8.75 -7.48
N ASN A 194 -11.63 8.34 -8.74
CA ASN A 194 -11.84 6.95 -9.13
C ASN A 194 -10.77 6.02 -8.55
N LEU A 195 -9.50 6.41 -8.57
CA LEU A 195 -8.44 5.63 -7.94
C LEU A 195 -8.67 5.46 -6.44
N ASN A 196 -9.13 6.50 -5.73
CA ASN A 196 -9.49 6.41 -4.31
C ASN A 196 -10.71 5.49 -4.05
N LYS A 197 -11.63 5.37 -5.01
CA LYS A 197 -12.77 4.46 -4.90
C LYS A 197 -12.36 2.99 -5.03
N TYR A 198 -11.43 2.68 -5.94
CA TYR A 198 -10.96 1.30 -6.16
C TYR A 198 -9.81 0.88 -5.26
N PHE A 199 -8.95 1.81 -4.86
CA PHE A 199 -7.80 1.53 -4.02
C PHE A 199 -7.85 2.34 -2.74
N ARG A 200 -7.53 1.68 -1.63
CA ARG A 200 -7.12 2.36 -0.41
C ARG A 200 -5.72 2.91 -0.62
N ILE A 201 -5.61 4.17 -1.05
CA ILE A 201 -4.32 4.82 -1.24
C ILE A 201 -3.67 5.05 0.13
N THR A 202 -2.51 4.45 0.35
CA THR A 202 -1.77 4.62 1.61
C THR A 202 -0.89 5.85 1.56
N ASN A 203 -0.13 6.00 0.47
CA ASN A 203 0.86 7.05 0.31
C ASN A 203 0.85 7.60 -1.12
N ILE A 204 1.19 8.88 -1.23
CA ILE A 204 1.48 9.57 -2.49
C ILE A 204 2.95 9.95 -2.49
N ILE A 205 3.69 9.56 -3.53
CA ILE A 205 5.10 9.90 -3.69
C ILE A 205 5.30 10.70 -4.97
N THR A 206 5.85 11.90 -4.83
CA THR A 206 6.20 12.78 -5.94
C THR A 206 7.71 12.72 -6.18
N TYR A 207 8.11 12.44 -7.43
CA TYR A 207 9.52 12.41 -7.82
C TYR A 207 9.82 13.47 -8.88
N TYR A 208 10.66 14.42 -8.50
CA TYR A 208 11.19 15.44 -9.38
C TYR A 208 12.59 15.07 -9.83
N ASN A 209 12.69 14.42 -10.99
CA ASN A 209 13.98 14.07 -11.59
C ASN A 209 14.56 15.31 -12.29
N ILE A 210 15.25 16.14 -11.51
CA ILE A 210 15.94 17.35 -11.94
C ILE A 210 17.42 17.00 -12.16
N SER A 211 17.95 17.31 -13.34
CA SER A 211 19.37 17.09 -13.65
C SER A 211 20.23 18.23 -13.11
N ASN A 212 21.43 17.92 -12.64
CA ASN A 212 22.41 18.93 -12.19
C ASN A 212 22.84 19.89 -13.32
N SER A 213 22.81 19.45 -14.59
CA SER A 213 23.11 20.32 -15.74
C SER A 213 22.15 20.14 -16.90
N TYR A 214 21.84 21.26 -17.58
CA TYR A 214 20.96 21.31 -18.74
C TYR A 214 21.71 21.52 -20.07
N LEU A 215 23.04 21.63 -20.02
CA LEU A 215 23.88 21.98 -21.19
C LEU A 215 23.98 20.85 -22.24
N LYS A 216 23.75 19.60 -21.82
CA LYS A 216 23.79 18.39 -22.65
C LYS A 216 22.49 18.14 -23.43
N PHE A 217 21.43 18.92 -23.18
CA PHE A 217 20.20 18.80 -23.97
C PHE A 217 20.36 19.43 -25.37
N LYS A 218 19.44 19.09 -26.28
CA LYS A 218 19.46 19.59 -27.67
C LYS A 218 19.47 21.12 -27.70
N LYS A 219 20.33 21.69 -28.55
CA LYS A 219 20.47 23.13 -28.75
C LYS A 219 19.28 23.74 -29.49
N ILE A 220 19.20 25.07 -29.48
CA ILE A 220 18.18 25.87 -30.16
C ILE A 220 18.17 25.53 -31.66
N ARG A 221 16.97 25.41 -32.24
CA ARG A 221 16.75 25.22 -33.69
C ARG A 221 15.86 26.33 -34.21
N SER A 222 16.14 26.80 -35.42
CA SER A 222 15.35 27.86 -36.06
C SER A 222 13.93 27.36 -36.41
N ILE A 223 12.94 28.22 -36.21
CA ILE A 223 11.52 27.95 -36.48
C ILE A 223 10.88 29.25 -37.00
N LYS A 224 9.83 29.16 -37.83
CA LYS A 224 9.12 30.34 -38.37
C LYS A 224 8.68 31.30 -37.26
N ARG A 225 8.94 32.60 -37.44
CA ARG A 225 8.61 33.69 -36.48
C ARG A 225 7.13 33.74 -36.10
N ARG A 226 6.23 33.38 -37.01
CA ARG A 226 4.78 33.30 -36.74
C ARG A 226 4.45 32.27 -35.65
N LEU A 227 5.20 31.17 -35.55
CA LEU A 227 5.00 30.14 -34.53
C LEU A 227 5.59 30.57 -33.19
N THR A 228 6.78 31.15 -33.17
CA THR A 228 7.43 31.61 -31.92
C THR A 228 6.59 32.65 -31.20
N LYS A 229 6.05 33.65 -31.92
CA LYS A 229 5.13 34.65 -31.35
C LYS A 229 3.88 34.03 -30.71
N LYS A 230 3.31 32.97 -31.32
CA LYS A 230 2.14 32.27 -30.75
C LYS A 230 2.50 31.45 -29.51
N ILE A 231 3.66 30.80 -29.50
CA ILE A 231 4.13 30.01 -28.34
C ILE A 231 4.39 30.93 -27.14
N ILE A 232 5.09 32.06 -27.34
CA ILE A 232 5.38 33.03 -26.29
C ILE A 232 4.09 33.63 -25.71
N LYS A 233 3.12 33.99 -26.56
CA LYS A 233 1.78 34.42 -26.08
C LYS A 233 1.09 33.35 -25.23
N ASN A 234 1.19 32.07 -25.62
CA ASN A 234 0.60 30.99 -24.82
C ASN A 234 1.30 30.78 -23.48
N GLU A 235 2.58 31.12 -23.36
CA GLU A 235 3.29 31.08 -22.08
C GLU A 235 2.69 32.12 -21.12
N SER A 236 2.47 33.37 -21.58
CA SER A 236 1.85 34.42 -20.77
C SER A 236 0.40 34.12 -20.37
N TYR A 237 -0.38 33.45 -21.22
CA TYR A 237 -1.77 33.10 -20.88
C TYR A 237 -1.91 31.89 -19.94
N ASN A 238 -0.92 31.00 -19.88
CA ASN A 238 -0.96 29.81 -19.00
C ASN A 238 -0.12 29.99 -17.72
N LEU A 239 0.22 31.23 -17.36
CA LEU A 239 1.23 31.56 -16.35
C LEU A 239 0.72 31.64 -14.92
N ASP A 240 -0.60 31.62 -14.68
CA ASP A 240 -1.18 31.61 -13.33
C ASP A 240 -1.25 30.19 -12.73
N PHE A 241 -0.16 29.42 -12.88
CA PHE A 241 0.04 28.07 -12.35
C PHE A 241 1.15 28.04 -11.31
#